data_AF-A0A6G2QQA3-F1
#
_entry.id   AF-A0A6G2QQA3-F1
#
_cell.length_a   1.000
_cell.length_b   1.000
_cell.length_c   1.000
_cell.angle_alpha   90.00
_cell.angle_beta   90.00
_cell.angle_gamma   90.00
#
_symmetry.space_group_name_H-M   'P 1'
#
loop_
_entity.id
_entity.type
_entity.pdbx_description
1 polymer ?
#
loop_
_entity_poly.entity_id
_entity_poly.type
_entity_poly.pdbx_seq_one_letter_code
_entity_poly.pdbx_strand_id
1 'polypeptide(L)'
;PFPHYYLNNQWQRIKKAREADIPEGMVLYSFRHFFASNCLTHNIPITDVAEWMGHKNIDVTFKIYRHLMPGTISTAATTLNHDLTSPDAAGVANQ
;
A
#
# COMPACT_ATOMS: atom_id res chain seq x y z
N PRO A 1 -21.59 19.32 6.85
CA PRO A 1 -21.18 17.91 7.07
C PRO A 1 -22.27 16.94 6.57
N PHE A 2 -21.92 15.95 5.77
CA PHE A 2 -22.89 14.94 5.33
C PHE A 2 -23.25 14.00 6.50
N PRO A 3 -24.51 13.53 6.59
CA PRO A 3 -24.88 12.51 7.55
C PRO A 3 -24.09 11.22 7.34
N HIS A 4 -23.74 10.51 8.41
CA HIS A 4 -22.93 9.27 8.36
C HIS A 4 -23.55 8.17 7.47
N TYR A 5 -24.88 8.16 7.31
CA TYR A 5 -25.61 7.20 6.47
C TYR A 5 -25.67 7.58 4.98
N TYR A 6 -25.30 8.81 4.62
CA TYR A 6 -25.50 9.33 3.27
C TYR A 6 -24.78 8.47 2.22
N LEU A 7 -23.50 8.16 2.46
CA LEU A 7 -22.69 7.34 1.56
C LEU A 7 -23.22 5.90 1.47
N ASN A 8 -23.60 5.31 2.60
CA ASN A 8 -24.16 3.95 2.62
C ASN A 8 -25.45 3.88 1.81
N ASN A 9 -26.33 4.88 1.91
CA ASN A 9 -27.56 4.92 1.13
C ASN A 9 -27.30 5.04 -0.37
N GLN A 10 -26.32 5.85 -0.78
CA GLN A 10 -25.91 5.91 -2.19
C GLN A 10 -25.34 4.58 -2.66
N TRP A 11 -24.52 3.91 -1.83
CA TRP A 11 -24.00 2.59 -2.15
C TRP A 11 -25.10 1.56 -2.38
N GLN A 12 -26.14 1.54 -1.53
CA GLN A 12 -27.29 0.64 -1.73
C GLN A 12 -28.05 0.95 -3.02
N ARG A 13 -28.16 2.24 -3.41
CA ARG A 13 -28.78 2.63 -4.68
C ARG A 13 -27.97 2.12 -5.88
N ILE A 14 -26.65 2.26 -5.85
CA ILE A 14 -25.75 1.74 -6.89
C ILE A 14 -25.89 0.22 -7.01
N LYS A 15 -25.87 -0.50 -5.89
CA LYS A 15 -26.08 -1.97 -5.89
C LYS A 15 -27.45 -2.37 -6.45
N LYS A 16 -28.49 -1.59 -6.16
CA LYS A 16 -29.85 -1.85 -6.66
C LYS A 16 -30.01 -1.54 -8.15
N ALA A 17 -29.29 -0.52 -8.65
CA ALA A 17 -29.32 -0.15 -10.06
C ALA A 17 -28.76 -1.25 -10.98
N ARG A 18 -27.85 -2.10 -10.46
CA ARG A 18 -27.25 -3.24 -11.19
C ARG A 18 -26.59 -2.83 -12.52
N GLU A 19 -26.10 -1.60 -12.59
CA GLU A 19 -25.36 -1.06 -13.73
C GLU A 19 -23.91 -1.58 -13.81
N ALA A 20 -23.40 -2.14 -12.70
CA ALA A 20 -22.10 -2.76 -12.59
C ALA A 20 -22.21 -4.12 -11.90
N ASP A 21 -21.32 -5.04 -12.26
CA ASP A 21 -21.18 -6.32 -11.58
C ASP A 21 -20.45 -6.11 -10.24
N ILE A 22 -21.19 -6.16 -9.15
CA ILE A 22 -20.68 -5.89 -7.80
C ILE A 22 -20.67 -7.21 -7.02
N PRO A 23 -19.50 -7.71 -6.61
CA PRO A 23 -19.39 -8.94 -5.84
C PRO A 23 -20.22 -8.93 -4.56
N GLU A 24 -20.73 -10.11 -4.19
CA GLU A 24 -21.41 -10.31 -2.92
C GLU A 24 -20.45 -10.01 -1.75
N GLY A 25 -20.95 -9.30 -0.73
CA GLY A 25 -20.13 -8.86 0.41
C GLY A 25 -19.30 -7.59 0.18
N MET A 26 -19.25 -7.03 -1.05
CA MET A 26 -18.58 -5.74 -1.27
C MET A 26 -19.30 -4.60 -0.56
N VAL A 27 -18.53 -3.84 0.22
CA VAL A 27 -18.98 -2.67 0.98
C VAL A 27 -18.14 -1.45 0.62
N LEU A 28 -18.57 -0.26 1.03
CA LEU A 28 -17.79 0.97 0.80
C LEU A 28 -16.36 0.89 1.36
N TYR A 29 -16.18 0.20 2.49
CA TYR A 29 -14.86 -0.01 3.08
C TYR A 29 -13.93 -0.84 2.19
N SER A 30 -14.47 -1.67 1.29
CA SER A 30 -13.69 -2.43 0.31
C SER A 30 -12.89 -1.51 -0.62
N PHE A 31 -13.39 -0.31 -0.96
CA PHE A 31 -12.63 0.65 -1.77
C PHE A 31 -11.38 1.16 -1.07
N ARG A 32 -11.42 1.30 0.26
CA ARG A 32 -10.25 1.67 1.06
C ARG A 32 -9.18 0.57 1.04
N HIS A 33 -9.60 -0.69 1.06
CA HIS A 33 -8.69 -1.82 0.87
C HIS A 33 -8.11 -1.85 -0.55
N PHE A 34 -8.96 -1.68 -1.56
CA PHE A 34 -8.53 -1.62 -2.96
C PHE A 34 -7.48 -0.52 -3.18
N PHE A 35 -7.73 0.68 -2.67
CA PHE A 35 -6.78 1.80 -2.73
C PHE A 35 -5.41 1.43 -2.14
N ALA A 36 -5.39 0.91 -0.91
CA ALA A 36 -4.16 0.53 -0.24
C ALA A 36 -3.40 -0.58 -1.00
N SER A 37 -4.10 -1.63 -1.42
CA SER A 37 -3.52 -2.72 -2.19
C SER A 37 -2.92 -2.23 -3.52
N ASN A 38 -3.62 -1.34 -4.22
CA ASN A 38 -3.15 -0.78 -5.48
C ASN A 38 -1.88 0.07 -5.27
N CYS A 39 -1.89 0.99 -4.30
CA CYS A 39 -0.72 1.81 -3.99
C CYS A 39 0.52 0.97 -3.65
N LEU A 40 0.38 -0.04 -2.81
CA LEU A 40 1.49 -0.89 -2.39
C LEU A 40 2.02 -1.77 -3.53
N THR A 41 1.14 -2.23 -4.43
CA THR A 41 1.55 -2.96 -5.64
C THR A 41 2.37 -2.08 -6.59
N HIS A 42 2.16 -0.76 -6.55
CA HIS A 42 2.94 0.23 -7.30
C HIS A 42 4.17 0.77 -6.53
N ASN A 43 4.65 0.06 -5.51
CA ASN A 43 5.82 0.42 -4.70
C ASN A 43 5.71 1.77 -3.97
N ILE A 44 4.49 2.26 -3.71
CA ILE A 44 4.30 3.45 -2.87
C ILE A 44 4.64 3.08 -1.42
N PRO A 45 5.42 3.90 -0.68
CA PRO A 45 5.75 3.63 0.71
C PRO A 45 4.52 3.43 1.59
N ILE A 46 4.54 2.39 2.44
CA ILE A 46 3.42 2.05 3.32
C ILE A 46 3.11 3.14 4.36
N THR A 47 4.11 3.96 4.70
CA THR A 47 3.96 5.15 5.56
C THR A 47 3.00 6.16 4.94
N ASP A 48 3.20 6.49 3.68
CA ASP A 48 2.45 7.51 2.95
C ASP A 48 1.02 7.03 2.72
N VAL A 49 0.87 5.74 2.36
CA VAL A 49 -0.45 5.10 2.23
C VAL A 49 -1.21 5.12 3.57
N ALA A 50 -0.53 4.83 4.69
CA ALA A 50 -1.15 4.87 6.01
C ALA A 50 -1.59 6.28 6.41
N GLU A 51 -0.79 7.30 6.06
CA GLU A 51 -1.12 8.71 6.27
C GLU A 51 -2.34 9.14 5.44
N TRP A 52 -2.38 8.81 4.14
CA TRP A 52 -3.53 9.10 3.27
C TRP A 52 -4.82 8.42 3.75
N MET A 53 -4.70 7.25 4.36
CA MET A 53 -5.83 6.54 4.97
C MET A 53 -6.24 7.14 6.34
N GLY A 54 -5.42 8.03 6.94
CA GLY A 54 -5.66 8.60 8.26
C GLY A 54 -5.51 7.58 9.39
N HIS A 55 -4.66 6.56 9.21
CA HIS A 55 -4.35 5.62 10.29
C HIS A 55 -3.41 6.27 11.30
N LYS A 56 -3.88 6.45 12.54
CA LYS A 56 -3.03 6.94 13.64
C LYS A 56 -1.91 5.97 14.03
N ASN A 57 -2.12 4.67 13.78
CA ASN A 57 -1.13 3.63 14.02
C ASN A 57 -0.89 2.85 12.72
N ILE A 58 0.35 2.88 12.25
CA ILE A 58 0.82 2.15 11.06
C ILE A 58 0.74 0.63 11.21
N ASP A 59 0.77 0.10 12.45
CA ASP A 59 0.68 -1.34 12.73
C ASP A 59 -0.56 -1.98 12.09
N VAL A 60 -1.67 -1.24 12.02
CA VAL A 60 -2.91 -1.70 11.39
C VAL A 60 -2.70 -1.91 9.89
N THR A 61 -2.13 -0.91 9.21
CA THR A 61 -1.78 -1.00 7.78
C THR A 61 -0.80 -2.13 7.54
N PHE A 62 0.26 -2.21 8.35
CA PHE A 62 1.32 -3.20 8.18
C PHE A 62 0.78 -4.63 8.35
N LYS A 63 -0.01 -4.89 9.40
CA LYS A 63 -0.62 -6.22 9.62
C LYS A 63 -1.48 -6.67 8.45
N ILE A 64 -2.25 -5.75 7.86
CA ILE A 64 -3.16 -6.07 6.76
C ILE A 64 -2.39 -6.28 5.45
N TYR A 65 -1.42 -5.41 5.12
CA TYR A 65 -0.86 -5.36 3.76
C TYR A 65 0.61 -5.81 3.63
N ARG A 66 1.29 -6.22 4.71
CA ARG A 66 2.70 -6.67 4.64
C ARG A 66 2.97 -7.73 3.57
N HIS A 67 1.96 -8.52 3.21
CA HIS A 67 2.07 -9.61 2.24
C HIS A 67 2.19 -9.11 0.79
N LEU A 68 1.81 -7.85 0.53
CA LEU A 68 1.95 -7.19 -0.78
C LEU A 68 3.31 -6.54 -0.95
N MET A 69 4.07 -6.38 0.13
CA MET A 69 5.40 -5.81 0.06
C MET A 69 6.35 -6.90 -0.49
N PRO A 70 7.09 -6.63 -1.58
CA PRO A 70 8.10 -7.55 -2.09
C PRO A 70 9.03 -7.96 -0.95
N GLY A 71 9.44 -9.23 -0.89
CA GLY A 71 10.33 -9.76 0.16
C GLY A 71 11.62 -8.94 0.24
N THR A 72 11.62 -7.91 1.09
CA THR A 72 12.66 -6.89 1.17
C THR A 72 14.01 -7.48 1.54
N ILE A 73 14.04 -8.67 2.16
CA ILE A 73 15.29 -9.35 2.53
C ILE A 73 16.13 -9.68 1.30
N SER A 74 15.55 -10.25 0.24
CA SER A 74 16.33 -10.67 -0.93
C SER A 74 16.80 -9.45 -1.74
N THR A 75 15.92 -8.45 -1.91
CA THR A 75 16.28 -7.21 -2.60
C THR A 75 17.31 -6.41 -1.81
N ALA A 76 17.13 -6.23 -0.49
CA ALA A 76 18.08 -5.52 0.36
C ALA A 76 19.44 -6.23 0.42
N ALA A 77 19.46 -7.56 0.52
CA ALA A 77 20.70 -8.32 0.44
C ALA A 77 21.42 -8.11 -0.90
N THR A 78 20.67 -8.02 -2.00
CA THR A 78 21.24 -7.79 -3.33
C THR A 78 21.77 -6.36 -3.48
N THR A 79 21.03 -5.35 -3.02
CA THR A 79 21.46 -3.95 -3.01
C THR A 79 22.71 -3.75 -2.15
N LEU A 80 22.71 -4.28 -0.92
CA LEU A 80 23.88 -4.19 -0.03
C LEU A 80 25.10 -4.91 -0.60
N ASN A 81 24.91 -6.08 -1.23
CA ASN A 81 26.00 -6.82 -1.86
C ASN A 81 26.59 -6.06 -3.06
N HIS A 82 25.76 -5.36 -3.85
CA HIS A 82 26.24 -4.52 -4.95
C HIS A 82 27.12 -3.37 -4.45
N ASP A 83 26.70 -2.68 -3.38
CA ASP A 83 27.46 -1.54 -2.84
C ASP A 83 28.77 -1.97 -2.16
N LEU A 84 28.83 -3.19 -1.61
CA LEU A 84 30.04 -3.76 -1.01
C LEU A 84 31.02 -4.35 -2.04
N THR A 85 30.59 -4.58 -3.28
CA THR A 85 31.40 -5.19 -4.35
C THR A 85 31.84 -4.21 -5.44
N SER A 86 31.38 -2.95 -5.39
CA SER A 86 31.95 -1.87 -6.21
C SER A 86 33.38 -1.54 -5.73
N PRO A 87 34.42 -1.58 -6.60
CA PRO A 87 35.83 -1.42 -6.20
C PRO A 87 36.27 -0.04 -5.66
N ASP A 88 35.39 0.93 -5.41
CA ASP A 88 35.80 2.32 -5.19
C ASP A 88 36.14 2.70 -3.73
N ALA A 89 36.24 1.75 -2.81
CA ALA A 89 36.61 2.03 -1.41
C ALA A 89 37.98 1.48 -0.99
N ALA A 90 38.82 0.99 -1.92
CA ALA A 90 40.14 0.46 -1.60
C ALA A 90 41.24 0.92 -2.60
N GLY A 91 41.57 2.22 -2.54
CA GLY A 91 42.97 2.67 -2.61
C GLY A 91 43.47 3.35 -3.88
N VAL A 92 44.45 4.25 -3.65
CA VAL A 92 45.49 4.86 -4.54
C VAL A 92 45.27 6.37 -4.75
N ALA A 93 46.20 7.30 -4.45
CA ALA A 93 47.49 7.24 -3.76
C ALA A 93 47.97 8.66 -3.45
N ASN A 94 48.73 8.75 -2.36
CA ASN A 94 49.82 9.68 -2.11
C ASN A 94 50.55 10.13 -3.41
N GLN A 95 50.53 11.44 -3.71
CA GLN A 95 51.57 12.20 -4.40
C GLN A 95 51.68 13.56 -3.71
#